data_AF-X0Z6K7-F1
#
_entry.id   AF-X0Z6K7-F1
#
_cell.length_a   1.000
_cell.length_b   1.000
_cell.length_c   1.000
_cell.angle_alpha   90.00
_cell.angle_beta   90.00
_cell.angle_gamma   90.00
#
_symmetry.space_group_name_H-M   'P 1'
#
loop_
_entity.id
_entity.type
_entity.pdbx_description
1 polymer ?
#
loop_
_entity_poly.entity_id
_entity_poly.type
_entity_poly.pdbx_seq_one_letter_code
_entity_poly.pdbx_strand_id
1 'polypeptide(L)'
;MSILLIPILNRIDVLINRIERLIAATTGVPVDELPTEIVIPPAEVVISEPLLPNRYKLFRIDLTVAHDDEPIGLGDLLKGVGVPHASYMSIITVPNAFTFRLNSTDMDAIDAAVGLEWDAFEITEIFITNDAAAVVPAIMNVEYRVD
;
A
#
# COMPACT_ATOMS: atom_id res chain seq x y z
N MET A 1 -46.71 -9.13 -10.26
CA MET A 1 -46.91 -7.94 -9.41
C MET A 1 -45.95 -6.88 -9.93
N SER A 2 -46.40 -6.05 -10.89
CA SER A 2 -45.56 -5.07 -11.60
C SER A 2 -46.03 -3.67 -11.27
N ILE A 3 -45.41 -3.03 -10.29
CA ILE A 3 -45.57 -1.61 -10.03
C ILE A 3 -44.23 -1.15 -9.44
N LEU A 4 -43.53 -0.24 -10.13
CA LEU A 4 -42.59 0.78 -9.62
C LEU A 4 -41.59 1.34 -10.66
N LEU A 5 -41.68 1.03 -11.96
CA LEU A 5 -40.70 1.55 -12.95
C LEU A 5 -41.08 2.87 -13.66
N ILE A 6 -42.36 3.26 -13.66
CA ILE A 6 -42.86 4.38 -14.48
C ILE A 6 -42.49 5.79 -13.96
N PRO A 7 -42.44 6.10 -12.64
CA PRO A 7 -42.24 7.48 -12.20
C PRO A 7 -40.78 7.97 -12.28
N ILE A 8 -39.80 7.06 -12.44
CA ILE A 8 -38.37 7.41 -12.52
C ILE A 8 -38.00 7.89 -13.92
N LEU A 9 -38.53 7.25 -14.97
CA LEU A 9 -38.30 7.64 -16.37
C LEU A 9 -38.78 9.08 -16.65
N ASN A 10 -39.99 9.44 -16.20
CA ASN A 10 -40.52 10.80 -16.38
C ASN A 10 -39.67 11.89 -15.69
N ARG A 11 -38.88 11.55 -14.66
CA ARG A 11 -38.00 12.50 -13.99
C ARG A 11 -36.68 12.72 -14.74
N ILE A 12 -36.21 11.71 -15.47
CA ILE A 12 -34.99 11.79 -16.28
C ILE A 12 -35.22 12.69 -17.49
N ASP A 13 -36.34 12.54 -18.18
CA ASP A 13 -36.64 13.35 -19.37
C ASP A 13 -36.79 14.84 -19.05
N VAL A 14 -37.36 15.16 -17.88
CA VAL A 14 -37.50 16.57 -17.42
C VAL A 14 -36.13 17.17 -17.06
N LEU A 15 -35.21 16.37 -16.52
CA LEU A 15 -33.86 16.83 -16.19
C LEU A 15 -33.02 17.07 -17.46
N ILE A 16 -33.12 16.20 -18.45
CA ILE A 16 -32.43 16.36 -19.74
C ILE A 16 -32.89 17.65 -20.45
N ASN A 17 -34.20 17.84 -20.57
CA ASN A 17 -34.76 19.05 -21.19
C ASN A 17 -34.39 20.35 -20.46
N ARG A 18 -34.16 20.29 -19.15
CA ARG A 18 -33.75 21.45 -18.35
C ARG A 18 -32.26 21.77 -18.52
N ILE A 19 -31.42 20.76 -18.66
CA ILE A 19 -29.98 20.91 -18.91
C ILE A 19 -29.75 21.50 -20.30
N GLU A 20 -30.44 21.00 -21.33
CA GLU A 20 -30.33 21.51 -22.70
C GLU A 20 -30.73 22.99 -22.80
N ARG A 21 -31.79 23.40 -22.11
CA ARG A 21 -32.22 24.80 -22.04
C ARG A 21 -31.23 25.70 -21.29
N LEU A 22 -30.58 25.18 -20.25
CA LEU A 22 -29.55 25.92 -19.51
C LEU A 22 -28.28 26.11 -20.33
N ILE A 23 -27.90 25.12 -21.14
CA ILE A 23 -26.77 25.22 -22.07
C ILE A 23 -27.07 26.27 -23.14
N ALA A 24 -28.25 26.22 -23.78
CA ALA A 24 -28.64 27.19 -24.80
C ALA A 24 -28.75 28.64 -24.27
N ALA A 25 -29.24 28.81 -23.03
CA ALA A 25 -29.40 30.13 -22.41
C ALA A 25 -28.07 30.77 -21.95
N THR A 26 -27.03 29.96 -21.72
CA THR A 26 -25.75 30.45 -21.17
C THR A 26 -24.73 30.77 -22.25
N THR A 27 -24.83 30.17 -23.44
CA THR A 27 -23.83 30.33 -24.50
C THR A 27 -24.27 31.22 -25.66
N GLY A 28 -25.57 31.44 -25.89
CA GLY A 28 -26.06 32.26 -26.99
C GLY A 28 -25.71 31.73 -28.40
N VAL A 29 -25.23 30.49 -28.49
CA VAL A 29 -24.80 29.85 -29.74
C VAL A 29 -25.98 29.05 -30.30
N PRO A 30 -26.41 29.26 -31.57
CA PRO A 30 -27.36 28.40 -32.25
C PRO A 30 -26.80 26.95 -32.32
N VAL A 31 -27.65 25.96 -32.05
CA VAL A 31 -27.26 24.55 -31.87
C VAL A 31 -26.57 23.92 -33.10
N ASP A 32 -26.62 24.57 -34.28
CA ASP A 32 -26.06 24.09 -35.54
C ASP A 32 -24.57 24.38 -35.77
N GLU A 33 -23.90 25.14 -34.89
CA GLU A 33 -22.47 25.50 -35.05
C GLU A 33 -21.56 24.99 -33.92
N LEU A 34 -21.91 23.86 -33.31
CA LEU A 34 -20.99 23.22 -32.36
C LEU A 34 -19.89 22.48 -33.14
N PRO A 35 -18.60 22.79 -32.91
CA PRO A 35 -17.51 22.11 -33.61
C PRO A 35 -17.57 20.61 -33.35
N THR A 36 -17.76 19.88 -34.44
CA THR A 36 -17.72 18.42 -34.48
C THR A 36 -16.32 17.96 -34.10
N GLU A 37 -16.26 17.04 -33.13
CA GLU A 37 -15.09 16.27 -32.73
C GLU A 37 -14.10 16.96 -31.75
N ILE A 38 -14.47 16.94 -30.47
CA ILE A 38 -13.50 17.06 -29.38
C ILE A 38 -12.69 15.75 -29.35
N VAL A 39 -11.45 15.79 -29.84
CA VAL A 39 -10.48 14.70 -29.64
C VAL A 39 -10.09 14.72 -28.16
N ILE A 40 -10.82 13.97 -27.34
CA ILE A 40 -10.46 13.73 -25.95
C ILE A 40 -9.26 12.77 -25.98
N PRO A 41 -8.04 13.17 -25.56
CA PRO A 41 -6.96 12.21 -25.39
C PRO A 41 -7.45 11.11 -24.45
N PRO A 42 -7.12 9.83 -24.70
CA PRO A 42 -7.56 8.75 -23.83
C PRO A 42 -7.20 9.13 -22.40
N ALA A 43 -8.20 9.14 -21.51
CA ALA A 43 -7.99 9.42 -20.11
C ALA A 43 -6.85 8.52 -19.63
N GLU A 44 -5.84 9.13 -19.03
CA GLU A 44 -4.72 8.39 -18.48
C GLU A 44 -5.30 7.37 -17.49
N VAL A 45 -5.17 6.09 -17.82
CA VAL A 45 -5.65 5.02 -16.94
C VAL A 45 -4.67 4.99 -15.77
N VAL A 46 -4.95 5.79 -14.76
CA VAL A 46 -4.28 5.66 -13.46
C VAL A 46 -4.82 4.37 -12.86
N ILE A 47 -4.09 3.28 -13.05
CA ILE A 47 -4.28 2.06 -12.28
C ILE A 47 -3.81 2.40 -10.87
N SER A 48 -4.68 3.00 -10.06
CA SER A 48 -4.46 3.06 -8.63
C SER A 48 -4.66 1.64 -8.13
N GLU A 49 -3.56 0.98 -7.74
CA GLU A 49 -3.64 -0.28 -7.00
C GLU A 49 -4.65 -0.13 -5.86
N PRO A 50 -5.55 -1.10 -5.65
CA PRO A 50 -6.44 -1.06 -4.51
C PRO A 50 -5.58 -0.91 -3.25
N LEU A 51 -5.91 0.09 -2.41
CA LEU A 51 -5.36 0.22 -1.07
C LEU A 51 -5.87 -0.97 -0.25
N LEU A 52 -5.20 -2.11 -0.40
CA LEU A 52 -5.38 -3.28 0.42
C LEU A 52 -5.09 -2.90 1.87
N PRO A 53 -5.78 -3.48 2.86
CA PRO A 53 -5.51 -3.19 4.26
C PRO A 53 -4.07 -3.60 4.59
N ASN A 54 -3.15 -2.63 4.62
CA ASN A 54 -1.79 -2.81 5.11
C ASN A 54 -1.88 -3.48 6.49
N ARG A 55 -1.24 -4.64 6.62
CA ARG A 55 -1.06 -5.30 7.91
C ARG A 55 0.36 -5.10 8.36
N TYR A 56 0.54 -4.95 9.66
CA TYR A 56 1.87 -4.81 10.24
C TYR A 56 2.08 -5.86 11.33
N LYS A 57 3.31 -6.32 11.47
CA LYS A 57 3.76 -7.20 12.54
C LYS A 57 4.93 -6.57 13.26
N LEU A 58 4.84 -6.57 14.59
CA LEU A 58 5.97 -6.28 15.46
C LEU A 58 6.75 -7.56 15.74
N PHE A 59 8.01 -7.57 15.34
CA PHE A 59 9.00 -8.59 15.69
C PHE A 59 9.77 -8.13 16.91
N ARG A 60 9.90 -9.01 17.89
CA ARG A 60 10.70 -8.80 19.10
C ARG A 60 11.95 -9.66 18.99
N ILE A 61 13.10 -9.03 18.96
CA ILE A 61 14.38 -9.68 18.77
C ILE A 61 15.09 -9.74 20.13
N ASP A 62 15.40 -10.94 20.59
CA ASP A 62 16.02 -11.15 21.91
C ASP A 62 17.55 -11.00 21.84
N LEU A 63 18.04 -9.79 22.06
CA LEU A 63 19.47 -9.50 22.02
C LEU A 63 20.25 -10.02 23.27
N THR A 64 19.60 -10.74 24.19
CA THR A 64 20.28 -11.37 25.33
C THR A 64 21.05 -12.63 24.96
N VAL A 65 20.72 -13.22 23.81
CA VAL A 65 21.43 -14.34 23.21
C VAL A 65 22.23 -13.82 22.01
N ALA A 66 23.35 -14.46 21.72
CA ALA A 66 24.12 -14.16 20.53
C ALA A 66 23.42 -14.80 19.32
N HIS A 67 23.14 -13.99 18.30
CA HIS A 67 22.60 -14.45 17.03
C HIS A 67 23.70 -14.35 15.96
N ASP A 68 23.75 -15.35 15.08
CA ASP A 68 24.62 -15.39 13.91
C ASP A 68 23.76 -15.72 12.69
N ASP A 69 23.51 -14.70 11.86
CA ASP A 69 22.57 -14.74 10.73
C ASP A 69 21.25 -15.47 11.02
N GLU A 70 20.64 -15.21 12.19
CA GLU A 70 19.41 -15.91 12.59
C GLU A 70 18.18 -15.25 11.94
N PRO A 71 17.31 -16.01 11.24
CA PRO A 71 16.11 -15.46 10.65
C PRO A 71 15.08 -15.09 11.72
N ILE A 72 14.40 -13.96 11.56
CA ILE A 72 13.34 -13.53 12.48
C ILE A 72 12.01 -14.28 12.27
N GLY A 73 11.91 -15.11 11.23
CA GLY A 73 10.72 -15.89 10.89
C GLY A 73 9.70 -15.10 10.07
N LEU A 74 10.12 -14.06 9.35
CA LEU A 74 9.24 -13.31 8.47
C LEU A 74 8.75 -14.18 7.30
N GLY A 75 9.61 -15.04 6.75
CA GLY A 75 9.24 -15.91 5.64
C GLY A 75 8.10 -16.86 5.99
N ASP A 76 8.09 -17.41 7.21
CA ASP A 76 7.01 -18.29 7.69
C ASP A 76 5.72 -17.53 7.94
N LEU A 77 5.81 -16.30 8.48
CA LEU A 77 4.65 -15.42 8.61
C LEU A 77 4.02 -15.12 7.24
N LEU A 78 4.83 -14.69 6.28
CA LEU A 78 4.41 -14.33 4.92
C LEU A 78 3.73 -15.51 4.22
N LYS A 79 4.32 -16.71 4.26
CA LYS A 79 3.69 -17.95 3.76
C LYS A 79 2.36 -18.24 4.45
N GLY A 80 2.29 -18.07 5.76
CA GLY A 80 1.08 -18.31 6.56
C GLY A 80 -0.09 -17.37 6.21
N VAL A 81 0.20 -16.16 5.74
CA VAL A 81 -0.81 -15.19 5.31
C VAL A 81 -1.02 -15.13 3.79
N GLY A 82 -0.27 -15.94 3.02
CA GLY A 82 -0.37 -15.98 1.55
C GLY A 82 0.23 -14.77 0.85
N VAL A 83 1.21 -14.10 1.46
CA VAL A 83 1.83 -12.87 0.94
C VAL A 83 3.25 -13.18 0.45
N PRO A 84 3.67 -12.71 -0.74
CA PRO A 84 5.00 -13.04 -1.27
C PRO A 84 6.13 -12.26 -0.60
N HIS A 85 5.89 -11.02 -0.20
CA HIS A 85 6.90 -10.13 0.38
C HIS A 85 6.29 -9.06 1.29
N ALA A 86 7.07 -8.60 2.26
CA ALA A 86 6.81 -7.37 2.99
C ALA A 86 7.28 -6.15 2.18
N SER A 87 6.65 -5.00 2.42
CA SER A 87 6.80 -3.78 1.61
C SER A 87 7.43 -2.59 2.35
N TYR A 88 7.51 -2.69 3.69
CA TYR A 88 8.09 -1.66 4.54
C TYR A 88 8.62 -2.28 5.83
N MET A 89 9.70 -1.71 6.35
CA MET A 89 10.18 -2.00 7.70
C MET A 89 10.66 -0.74 8.42
N SER A 90 10.50 -0.74 9.73
CA SER A 90 11.09 0.29 10.59
C SER A 90 11.59 -0.32 11.90
N ILE A 91 12.67 0.25 12.43
CA ILE A 91 13.23 -0.15 13.71
C ILE A 91 12.75 0.82 14.79
N ILE A 92 11.97 0.30 15.75
CA ILE A 92 11.37 1.10 16.82
C ILE A 92 12.32 1.23 18.00
N THR A 93 13.00 0.14 18.39
CA THR A 93 13.94 0.15 19.53
C THR A 93 15.20 -0.65 19.21
N VAL A 94 16.35 -0.10 19.62
CA VAL A 94 17.68 -0.74 19.53
C VAL A 94 18.39 -0.57 20.88
N PRO A 95 18.10 -1.43 21.87
CA PRO A 95 18.71 -1.34 23.19
C PRO A 95 20.18 -1.77 23.20
N ASN A 96 20.61 -2.59 22.25
CA ASN A 96 22.01 -2.98 22.02
C ASN A 96 22.32 -2.93 20.52
N ALA A 97 23.59 -2.74 20.18
CA ALA A 97 24.04 -2.81 18.80
C ALA A 97 23.82 -4.22 18.23
N PHE A 98 23.21 -4.28 17.05
CA PHE A 98 23.09 -5.47 16.22
C PHE A 98 23.12 -5.05 14.75
N THR A 99 23.42 -5.99 13.87
CA THR A 99 23.30 -5.81 12.43
C THR A 99 22.22 -6.71 11.88
N PHE A 100 21.67 -6.34 10.72
CA PHE A 100 20.72 -7.18 10.02
C PHE A 100 21.03 -7.25 8.52
N ARG A 101 20.59 -8.32 7.88
CA ARG A 101 20.65 -8.54 6.43
C ARG A 101 19.26 -8.82 5.90
N LEU A 102 19.00 -8.37 4.68
CA LEU A 102 17.70 -8.55 4.02
C LEU A 102 17.78 -9.67 3.00
N ASN A 103 16.79 -10.56 2.97
CA ASN A 103 16.56 -11.62 1.98
C ASN A 103 17.61 -12.76 1.91
N SER A 104 18.89 -12.49 2.17
CA SER A 104 19.96 -13.51 2.17
C SER A 104 21.08 -13.13 3.14
N THR A 105 21.79 -14.12 3.66
CA THR A 105 23.01 -13.97 4.49
C THR A 105 24.21 -13.45 3.69
N ASP A 106 24.17 -13.56 2.36
CA ASP A 106 25.22 -13.04 1.46
C ASP A 106 25.11 -11.53 1.22
N MET A 107 24.02 -10.90 1.68
CA MET A 107 23.80 -9.45 1.52
C MET A 107 24.63 -8.65 2.52
N ASP A 108 24.88 -7.39 2.19
CA ASP A 108 25.59 -6.48 3.08
C ASP A 108 24.87 -6.32 4.42
N ALA A 109 25.64 -6.38 5.50
CA ALA A 109 25.13 -6.13 6.83
C ALA A 109 24.81 -4.64 7.01
N ILE A 110 23.65 -4.36 7.58
CA ILE A 110 23.17 -3.02 7.89
C ILE A 110 23.15 -2.85 9.41
N ASP A 111 23.77 -1.77 9.89
CA ASP A 111 23.71 -1.43 11.31
C ASP A 111 22.29 -1.02 11.73
N ALA A 112 21.77 -1.65 12.77
CA ALA A 112 20.47 -1.30 13.31
C ALA A 112 20.49 0.04 14.05
N ALA A 113 19.59 0.95 13.66
CA ALA A 113 19.41 2.23 14.32
C ALA A 113 17.91 2.52 14.55
N VAL A 114 17.59 3.15 15.68
CA VAL A 114 16.22 3.60 15.97
C VAL A 114 15.77 4.60 14.91
N GLY A 115 14.58 4.39 14.35
CA GLY A 115 14.04 5.22 13.27
C GLY A 115 14.66 4.93 11.90
N LEU A 116 15.49 3.89 11.77
CA LEU A 116 15.84 3.36 10.46
C LEU A 116 14.56 2.84 9.81
N GLU A 117 14.25 3.39 8.65
CA GLU A 117 13.13 3.01 7.82
C GLU A 117 13.65 2.53 6.47
N TRP A 118 12.96 1.55 5.93
CA TRP A 118 13.15 1.09 4.58
C TRP A 118 11.72 1.12 4.00
N ASP A 119 11.50 1.82 2.88
CA ASP A 119 10.32 1.74 2.02
C ASP A 119 10.63 1.21 0.58
N ALA A 120 9.63 0.58 -0.07
CA ALA A 120 9.63 0.21 -1.49
C ALA A 120 10.60 -0.89 -1.96
N PHE A 121 10.53 -2.08 -1.35
CA PHE A 121 11.28 -3.28 -1.73
C PHE A 121 10.49 -4.54 -1.39
N GLU A 122 10.94 -5.67 -1.95
CA GLU A 122 10.41 -6.99 -1.65
C GLU A 122 11.29 -7.65 -0.57
N ILE A 123 10.91 -7.53 0.71
CA ILE A 123 11.57 -8.30 1.79
C ILE A 123 10.86 -9.63 1.97
N THR A 124 11.62 -10.72 1.94
CA THR A 124 11.14 -12.08 2.18
C THR A 124 11.61 -12.65 3.52
N GLU A 125 12.77 -12.20 4.02
CA GLU A 125 13.31 -12.57 5.33
C GLU A 125 14.27 -11.50 5.85
N ILE A 126 14.46 -11.45 7.17
CA ILE A 126 15.44 -10.60 7.83
C ILE A 126 16.30 -11.49 8.73
N PHE A 127 17.61 -11.40 8.57
CA PHE A 127 18.60 -12.15 9.35
C PHE A 127 19.27 -11.21 10.34
N ILE A 128 19.42 -11.63 11.59
CA ILE A 128 19.96 -10.83 12.69
C ILE A 128 21.33 -11.37 13.12
N THR A 129 22.26 -10.47 13.41
CA THR A 129 23.54 -10.79 14.02
C THR A 129 23.81 -9.85 15.19
N ASN A 130 24.15 -10.39 16.36
CA ASN A 130 24.57 -9.62 17.52
C ASN A 130 25.45 -10.46 18.45
N ASP A 131 26.25 -9.76 19.25
CA ASP A 131 26.84 -10.36 20.45
C ASP A 131 25.81 -10.37 21.60
N ALA A 132 25.84 -11.41 22.43
CA ALA A 132 24.97 -11.51 23.60
C ALA A 132 25.18 -10.31 24.55
N ALA A 133 24.11 -9.58 24.86
CA ALA A 133 24.17 -8.41 25.72
C ALA A 133 22.99 -8.36 26.72
N ALA A 134 23.24 -7.93 27.96
CA ALA A 134 22.32 -8.11 29.10
C ALA A 134 21.07 -7.19 29.12
N VAL A 135 20.48 -6.82 27.97
CA VAL A 135 19.46 -5.76 27.88
C VAL A 135 18.18 -6.24 27.17
N VAL A 136 17.11 -5.45 27.34
CA VAL A 136 15.74 -5.56 26.77
C VAL A 136 15.75 -5.94 25.27
N PRO A 137 14.71 -6.60 24.72
CA PRO A 137 14.61 -6.90 23.29
C PRO A 137 14.53 -5.66 22.39
N ALA A 138 15.08 -5.76 21.18
CA ALA A 138 14.81 -4.84 20.09
C ALA A 138 13.41 -5.08 19.50
N ILE A 139 12.81 -4.04 18.95
CA ILE A 139 11.49 -4.10 18.32
C ILE A 139 11.60 -3.55 16.90
N MET A 140 11.17 -4.37 15.95
CA MET A 140 11.11 -4.04 14.53
C MET A 140 9.65 -4.16 14.06
N ASN A 141 9.17 -3.16 13.34
CA ASN A 141 7.89 -3.20 12.65
C ASN A 141 8.12 -3.58 11.19
N VAL A 142 7.29 -4.50 10.67
CA VAL A 142 7.33 -4.92 9.27
C VAL A 142 5.90 -4.90 8.74
N GLU A 143 5.67 -4.17 7.65
CA GLU A 143 4.38 -4.09 6.99
C GLU A 143 4.34 -4.96 5.74
N TYR A 144 3.23 -5.67 5.59
CA TYR A 144 2.96 -6.57 4.48
C TYR A 144 1.52 -6.37 4.00
N ARG A 145 1.29 -6.56 2.70
CA ARG A 145 -0.02 -6.41 2.09
C ARG A 145 -0.63 -7.79 1.86
N VAL A 146 -1.89 -7.96 2.24
CA VAL A 146 -2.65 -9.18 1.95
C VAL A 146 -3.64 -8.83 0.84
N ASP A 147 -3.48 -9.46 -0.32
CA ASP A 147 -4.37 -9.33 -1.49
C ASP A 147 -5.73 -10.02 -1.26
#